data_AF-A0A9E6JQ08-F1
#
_entry.id   AF-A0A9E6JQ08-F1
#
_cell.length_a   1.000
_cell.length_b   1.000
_cell.length_c   1.000
_cell.angle_alpha   90.00
_cell.angle_beta   90.00
_cell.angle_gamma   90.00
#
_symmetry.space_group_name_H-M   'P 1'
#
loop_
_entity.id
_entity.type
_entity.pdbx_description
1 polymer ?
#
loop_
_entity_poly.entity_id
_entity_poly.type
_entity_poly.pdbx_seq_one_letter_code
_entity_poly.pdbx_strand_id
1 'polypeptide(L)'
;MLFVAGLLFFGALVTGTSSALGCLTDWPLCRGALIPNTTELSAYINWFHRFFALITGLVLAYTTLVAWRSKDKQHGAWITAALMLSCFIIQAAIGGAVVLSQIHLVWRGLHL
;
A
#
# COMPACT_ATOMS: atom_id res chain seq x y z
N MET A 1 -12.10 -0.02 -7.96
CA MET A 1 -11.77 1.33 -8.48
C MET A 1 -11.64 2.35 -7.36
N LEU A 2 -12.68 2.57 -6.53
CA LEU A 2 -12.65 3.56 -5.43
C LEU A 2 -11.44 3.41 -4.46
N PHE A 3 -11.14 2.20 -3.98
CA PHE A 3 -10.04 2.00 -3.03
C PHE A 3 -8.65 2.27 -3.62
N VAL A 4 -8.44 1.90 -4.89
CA VAL A 4 -7.20 2.19 -5.61
C VAL A 4 -7.05 3.70 -5.82
N ALA A 5 -8.13 4.39 -6.17
CA ALA A 5 -8.11 5.86 -6.29
C ALA A 5 -7.75 6.52 -4.94
N GLY A 6 -8.32 6.02 -3.83
CA GLY A 6 -7.94 6.47 -2.48
C GLY A 6 -6.47 6.22 -2.15
N LEU A 7 -5.96 5.02 -2.46
CA LEU A 7 -4.55 4.66 -2.26
C LEU A 7 -3.61 5.63 -2.99
N LEU A 8 -3.89 5.92 -4.26
CA LEU A 8 -3.11 6.85 -5.08
C LEU A 8 -3.23 8.29 -4.59
N PHE A 9 -4.43 8.73 -4.22
CA PHE A 9 -4.67 10.06 -3.68
C PHE A 9 -3.88 10.30 -2.39
N PHE A 10 -3.97 9.41 -1.42
CA PHE A 10 -3.21 9.54 -0.18
C PHE A 10 -1.70 9.35 -0.40
N GLY A 11 -1.28 8.53 -1.37
CA GLY A 11 0.14 8.41 -1.77
C GLY A 11 0.70 9.72 -2.34
N ALA A 12 -0.09 10.39 -3.19
CA ALA A 12 0.25 11.71 -3.71
C ALA A 12 0.30 12.75 -2.58
N LEU A 13 -0.63 12.70 -1.61
CA LEU A 13 -0.60 13.57 -0.44
C LEU A 13 0.64 13.33 0.43
N VAL A 14 1.02 12.07 0.68
CA VAL A 14 2.25 11.75 1.44
C VAL A 14 3.47 12.41 0.80
N THR A 15 3.57 12.34 -0.53
CA THR A 15 4.69 12.93 -1.27
C THR A 15 4.61 14.46 -1.31
N GLY A 16 3.44 15.02 -1.63
CA GLY A 16 3.23 16.47 -1.78
C GLY A 16 3.31 17.24 -0.47
N THR A 17 2.98 16.60 0.66
CA THR A 17 3.08 17.21 2.00
C THR A 17 4.35 16.84 2.75
N SER A 18 5.29 16.12 2.11
CA SER A 18 6.51 15.60 2.76
C SER A 18 6.23 14.75 4.01
N SER A 19 5.07 14.07 4.05
CA SER A 19 4.62 13.24 5.18
C SER A 19 5.14 11.80 5.12
N ALA A 20 6.13 11.49 4.28
CA ALA A 20 6.66 10.14 4.10
C ALA A 20 7.21 9.53 5.40
N LEU A 21 7.74 10.35 6.31
CA LEU A 21 8.22 9.95 7.64
C LEU A 21 7.26 10.37 8.76
N GLY A 22 5.98 10.65 8.46
CA GLY A 22 4.98 11.02 9.47
C GLY A 22 4.78 9.94 10.55
N CYS A 23 4.93 8.67 10.17
CA CYS A 23 4.94 7.52 11.07
C CYS A 23 6.35 7.14 11.57
N LEU A 24 7.32 8.05 11.49
CA LEU A 24 8.75 7.79 11.74
C LEU A 24 9.26 6.66 10.84
N THR A 25 10.20 5.85 11.33
CA THR A 25 10.73 4.66 10.66
C THR A 25 9.91 3.41 10.97
N ASP A 26 8.68 3.55 11.46
CA ASP A 26 7.86 2.41 11.81
C ASP A 26 7.07 1.90 10.61
N TRP A 27 7.14 0.61 10.37
CA TRP A 27 6.31 -0.12 9.43
C TRP A 27 6.23 -1.58 9.88
N PRO A 28 5.03 -2.20 9.98
CA PRO A 28 3.73 -1.70 9.54
C PRO A 28 3.03 -0.74 10.52
N LEU A 29 3.48 -0.71 11.78
CA LEU A 29 2.95 0.18 12.82
C LEU A 29 3.27 1.66 12.53
N CYS A 30 2.57 2.57 13.19
CA CYS A 30 2.81 4.01 13.13
C CYS A 30 3.06 4.55 14.55
N ARG A 31 4.32 4.87 14.86
CA ARG A 31 4.75 5.34 16.20
C ARG A 31 4.41 4.32 17.31
N GLY A 32 4.76 3.06 17.07
CA GLY A 32 4.50 1.94 17.99
C GLY A 32 3.04 1.49 18.13
N ALA A 33 2.09 2.12 17.44
CA ALA A 33 0.66 1.78 17.51
C ALA A 33 0.06 1.51 16.12
N LEU A 34 -1.06 0.78 16.07
CA LEU A 34 -1.77 0.53 14.79
C LEU A 34 -2.48 1.79 14.29
N ILE A 35 -2.99 2.62 15.20
CA ILE A 35 -3.59 3.92 14.92
C ILE A 35 -2.65 4.98 15.50
N PRO A 36 -2.36 6.09 14.80
CA PRO A 36 -1.45 7.11 15.30
C PRO A 36 -1.96 7.68 16.62
N ASN A 37 -1.14 7.60 17.68
CA ASN A 37 -1.42 8.25 18.96
C ASN A 37 -0.68 9.59 19.04
N THR A 38 -1.01 10.50 18.10
CA THR A 38 -0.40 11.82 17.98
C THR A 38 -1.43 12.81 17.45
N THR A 39 -1.14 14.11 17.56
CA THR A 39 -1.92 15.19 16.93
C THR A 39 -1.30 15.64 15.59
N GLU A 40 -0.16 15.07 15.20
CA GLU A 40 0.52 15.42 13.96
C GLU A 40 -0.23 14.92 12.72
N LEU A 41 -0.66 15.86 11.88
CA LEU A 41 -1.37 15.58 10.63
C LEU A 41 -0.55 14.68 9.68
N SER A 42 0.78 14.85 9.65
CA SER A 42 1.67 14.04 8.80
C SER A 42 1.58 12.54 9.11
N ALA A 43 1.41 12.17 10.38
CA ALA A 43 1.22 10.79 10.80
C ALA A 43 -0.12 10.23 10.30
N TYR A 44 -1.20 11.01 10.39
CA TYR A 44 -2.51 10.60 9.88
C TYR A 44 -2.53 10.47 8.35
N ILE A 45 -1.87 11.38 7.61
CA ILE A 45 -1.78 11.29 6.14
C ILE A 45 -1.09 9.98 5.74
N ASN A 46 0.05 9.66 6.36
CA ASN A 46 0.78 8.42 6.07
C ASN A 46 -0.02 7.18 6.50
N TRP A 47 -0.71 7.25 7.64
CA TRP A 47 -1.59 6.18 8.12
C TRP A 47 -2.76 5.92 7.17
N PHE A 48 -3.43 6.96 6.65
CA PHE A 48 -4.51 6.78 5.68
C PHE A 48 -4.01 6.13 4.39
N HIS A 49 -2.83 6.50 3.91
CA HIS A 49 -2.21 5.80 2.77
C HIS A 49 -2.05 4.29 3.05
N ARG A 50 -1.56 3.92 4.24
CA ARG A 50 -1.43 2.51 4.68
C ARG A 50 -2.79 1.81 4.83
N PHE A 51 -3.80 2.52 5.33
CA PHE A 51 -5.15 2.00 5.49
C PHE A 51 -5.78 1.65 4.12
N PHE A 52 -5.68 2.55 3.14
CA PHE A 52 -6.15 2.28 1.77
C PHE A 52 -5.33 1.18 1.09
N ALA A 53 -4.03 1.06 1.40
CA ALA A 53 -3.21 -0.06 0.92
C ALA A 53 -3.74 -1.38 1.48
N LEU A 54 -4.02 -1.47 2.78
CA LEU A 54 -4.56 -2.68 3.41
C LEU A 54 -5.89 -3.10 2.77
N ILE A 55 -6.84 -2.17 2.62
CA ILE A 55 -8.14 -2.48 1.99
C ILE A 55 -7.95 -2.93 0.54
N THR A 56 -7.09 -2.24 -0.22
CA THR A 56 -6.80 -2.61 -1.62
C THR A 56 -6.20 -4.01 -1.70
N GLY A 57 -5.28 -4.36 -0.80
CA GLY A 57 -4.70 -5.69 -0.69
C GLY A 57 -5.74 -6.78 -0.39
N LEU A 58 -6.67 -6.52 0.54
CA LEU A 58 -7.76 -7.44 0.86
C LEU A 58 -8.70 -7.66 -0.34
N VAL A 59 -9.05 -6.58 -1.06
CA VAL A 59 -9.89 -6.67 -2.26
C VAL A 59 -9.19 -7.43 -3.38
N LEU A 60 -7.88 -7.20 -3.59
CA LEU A 60 -7.09 -7.95 -4.56
C LEU A 60 -7.02 -9.43 -4.18
N ALA A 61 -6.71 -9.76 -2.93
CA ALA A 61 -6.65 -11.14 -2.45
C ALA A 61 -8.01 -11.86 -2.64
N TYR A 62 -9.12 -11.20 -2.31
CA TYR A 62 -10.45 -11.74 -2.54
C TYR A 62 -10.75 -11.97 -4.02
N THR A 63 -10.41 -11.01 -4.87
CA THR A 63 -10.61 -11.11 -6.33
C THR A 63 -9.79 -12.26 -6.91
N THR A 64 -8.53 -12.40 -6.50
CA THR A 64 -7.64 -13.50 -6.88
C THR A 64 -8.18 -14.84 -6.41
N LEU A 65 -8.74 -14.93 -5.21
CA LEU A 65 -9.38 -16.15 -4.69
C LEU A 65 -10.61 -16.55 -5.51
N VAL A 66 -11.47 -15.60 -5.88
CA VAL A 66 -12.65 -15.86 -6.73
C VAL A 66 -12.23 -16.30 -8.14
N ALA A 67 -11.23 -15.63 -8.72
CA ALA A 67 -10.69 -16.00 -10.03
C ALA A 67 -10.07 -17.40 -10.01
N TRP A 68 -9.35 -17.75 -8.93
CA TRP A 68 -8.77 -19.08 -8.74
C TRP A 68 -9.82 -20.19 -8.72
N ARG A 69 -10.94 -19.97 -8.01
CA ARG A 69 -12.05 -20.93 -7.95
C ARG A 69 -12.74 -21.14 -9.30
N SER A 70 -12.60 -20.18 -10.22
CA SER A 70 -13.20 -20.22 -11.56
C SER A 70 -12.17 -20.42 -12.68
N LYS A 71 -10.93 -20.82 -12.33
CA LYS A 71 -9.78 -20.91 -13.25
C LYS A 71 -10.01 -21.81 -14.46
N ASP A 72 -10.86 -22.82 -14.33
CA ASP A 72 -11.15 -23.78 -15.40
C ASP A 72 -12.02 -23.15 -16.51
N LYS A 73 -12.80 -22.12 -16.18
CA LYS A 73 -13.65 -21.38 -17.12
C LYS A 73 -12.98 -20.11 -17.65
N GLN A 74 -12.08 -19.51 -16.86
CA GLN A 74 -11.47 -18.20 -17.13
C GLN A 74 -9.99 -18.19 -16.76
N HIS A 75 -9.20 -19.06 -17.41
CA HIS A 75 -7.79 -19.24 -17.09
C HIS A 75 -6.97 -17.94 -17.15
N GLY A 76 -7.24 -17.10 -18.15
CA GLY A 76 -6.61 -15.79 -18.28
C GLY A 76 -6.88 -14.84 -17.10
N ALA A 77 -8.11 -14.85 -16.56
CA ALA A 77 -8.50 -13.98 -15.45
C ALA A 77 -7.81 -14.37 -14.13
N TRP A 78 -7.56 -15.66 -13.90
CA TRP A 78 -6.79 -16.13 -12.76
C TRP A 78 -5.33 -15.66 -12.83
N ILE A 79 -4.68 -15.81 -13.98
CA ILE A 79 -3.27 -15.41 -14.17
C ILE A 79 -3.13 -13.91 -13.95
N THR A 80 -4.00 -13.09 -14.56
CA THR A 80 -3.94 -11.64 -14.39
C THR A 80 -4.17 -11.22 -12.95
N ALA A 81 -5.14 -11.81 -12.25
CA ALA A 81 -5.39 -11.51 -10.84
C ALA A 81 -4.22 -11.92 -9.93
N ALA A 82 -3.56 -13.06 -10.21
CA ALA A 82 -2.38 -13.51 -9.48
C ALA A 82 -1.18 -12.58 -9.70
N LEU A 83 -0.95 -12.14 -10.94
CA LEU A 83 0.11 -11.18 -11.27
C LEU A 83 -0.14 -9.82 -10.59
N MET A 84 -1.36 -9.30 -10.63
CA MET A 84 -1.72 -8.04 -9.97
C MET A 84 -1.51 -8.10 -8.46
N LEU A 85 -1.92 -9.20 -7.81
CA LEU A 85 -1.68 -9.39 -6.38
C LEU A 85 -0.19 -9.47 -6.06
N SER A 86 0.59 -10.18 -6.88
CA SER A 86 2.04 -10.31 -6.73
C SER A 86 2.74 -8.95 -6.84
N CYS A 87 2.42 -8.17 -7.89
CA CYS A 87 2.93 -6.82 -8.08
C CYS A 87 2.55 -5.90 -6.92
N PHE A 88 1.31 -6.00 -6.42
CA PHE A 88 0.86 -5.21 -5.28
C PHE A 88 1.66 -5.52 -4.01
N ILE A 89 1.90 -6.80 -3.70
CA ILE A 89 2.70 -7.21 -2.54
C ILE A 89 4.13 -6.68 -2.65
N ILE A 90 4.72 -6.77 -3.86
CA ILE A 90 6.05 -6.21 -4.13
C ILE A 90 6.06 -4.70 -3.90
N GLN A 91 5.07 -3.95 -4.42
CA GLN A 91 4.97 -2.50 -4.18
C GLN A 91 4.76 -2.17 -2.71
N ALA A 92 3.97 -2.94 -1.97
CA ALA A 92 3.77 -2.72 -0.53
C ALA A 92 5.08 -2.94 0.27
N ALA A 93 5.88 -3.95 -0.10
CA ALA A 93 7.19 -4.20 0.50
C ALA A 93 8.20 -3.08 0.17
N ILE A 94 8.23 -2.64 -1.08
CA ILE A 94 9.06 -1.50 -1.52
C ILE A 94 8.65 -0.23 -0.77
N GLY A 95 7.35 0.02 -0.58
CA GLY A 95 6.85 1.14 0.22
C GLY A 95 7.27 1.09 1.69
N GLY A 96 7.27 -0.10 2.29
CA GLY A 96 7.87 -0.32 3.61
C GLY A 96 9.37 0.02 3.62
N ALA A 97 10.11 -0.42 2.60
CA ALA A 97 11.53 -0.12 2.46
C ALA A 97 11.81 1.38 2.31
N VAL A 98 10.94 2.16 1.66
CA VAL A 98 11.06 3.64 1.60
C VAL A 98 11.10 4.24 3.00
N VAL A 99 10.23 3.80 3.91
CA VAL A 99 10.13 4.34 5.27
C VAL A 99 11.32 3.86 6.13
N LEU A 100 11.64 2.56 6.07
CA LEU A 100 12.73 1.96 6.84
C LEU A 100 14.11 2.48 6.43
N SER A 101 14.29 2.86 5.16
CA SER A 101 15.53 3.44 4.62
C SER A 101 15.59 4.96 4.67
N GLN A 102 14.66 5.61 5.38
CA GLN A 102 14.61 7.08 5.51
C GLN A 102 14.54 7.80 4.15
N ILE A 103 13.67 7.31 3.25
CA ILE A 103 13.41 7.88 1.92
C ILE A 103 14.62 7.79 0.98
N HIS A 104 15.31 6.64 0.96
CA HIS A 104 16.37 6.40 -0.02
C HIS A 104 15.82 6.48 -1.45
N LEU A 105 16.55 7.17 -2.33
CA LEU A 105 16.06 7.55 -3.66
C LEU A 105 15.67 6.36 -4.53
N VAL A 106 16.43 5.26 -4.46
CA VAL A 106 16.15 4.04 -5.24
C VAL A 106 14.81 3.42 -4.85
N TRP A 107 14.56 3.25 -3.55
CA TRP A 107 13.30 2.68 -3.08
C TRP A 107 12.12 3.60 -3.38
N ARG A 108 12.33 4.92 -3.23
CA ARG A 108 11.30 5.90 -3.58
C ARG A 108 10.95 5.84 -5.07
N GLY A 109 11.95 5.73 -5.94
CA GLY A 109 11.75 5.63 -7.39
C GLY A 109 11.02 4.34 -7.80
N LEU A 110 11.34 3.22 -7.15
CA LEU A 110 10.65 1.94 -7.39
C LEU A 110 9.21 1.93 -6.85
N HIS A 111 8.91 2.75 -5.84
CA HIS A 111 7.58 2.81 -5.22
C HIS A 111 6.57 3.70 -5.96
N LEU A 112 6.96 4.35 -7.06
CA LEU A 112 6.09 5.23 -7.84
C LEU A 112 5.00 4.47 -8.63
#